data_AF-A0AA85AA21-F1
#
_entry.id   AF-A0AA85AA21-F1
#
_cell.length_a   1.000
_cell.length_b   1.000
_cell.length_c   1.000
_cell.angle_alpha   90.00
_cell.angle_beta   90.00
_cell.angle_gamma   90.00
#
_symmetry.space_group_name_H-M   'P 1'
#
loop_
_entity.id
_entity.type
_entity.pdbx_description
1 polymer ?
#
loop_
_entity_poly.entity_id
_entity_poly.type
_entity_poly.pdbx_seq_one_letter_code
_entity_poly.pdbx_strand_id
1 'polypeptide(L)'
;MQSTVKEDDWINRATNEELLKAITEIQSHTYEESLENECYKSFLSKLDIETEKVMPSLSRRASLVRKRSKSRSSAIDRFVTLTNEQKCLILQAQYEDLKNESEQTRISFEETLDLQKAISEELKAHQEEVLKNYNQFCKLVGKRTSSEGLQVVPAEKVLRFSDDYSKFLDTQSDKLRLKNSSIKSTLKKVEEQLRQKESGDVLGAVDFEQMKIDNTKCLAEIDEKNHNIQKMKITAARTLQILNGYKKKLNEALQEEKYIREEQKQRQEMQNRVESETILAKQELRLERTLNEKFEDQISSYRVPSVIDFVKLVSEERDLTRKQNIYTRKLKIAEVELYCQKKLWLKKQRGSLNDTI
;
A
#
# COMPACT_ATOMS: atom_id res chain seq x y z
N MET A 1 -50.00 -99.55 7.16
CA MET A 1 -49.27 -99.21 8.40
C MET A 1 -47.82 -98.95 7.99
N GLN A 2 -47.17 -97.85 8.32
CA GLN A 2 -47.40 -96.79 9.30
C GLN A 2 -46.42 -95.64 8.96
N SER A 3 -46.68 -94.49 9.57
CA SER A 3 -45.75 -93.36 9.77
C SER A 3 -45.77 -92.23 8.73
N THR A 4 -46.96 -91.70 8.49
CA THR A 4 -47.13 -90.23 8.49
C THR A 4 -47.09 -89.75 9.95
N VAL A 5 -46.59 -88.54 10.22
CA VAL A 5 -46.40 -87.88 11.54
C VAL A 5 -45.01 -88.08 12.16
N LYS A 6 -44.05 -87.20 11.79
CA LYS A 6 -42.83 -86.95 12.59
C LYS A 6 -42.31 -85.50 12.58
N GLU A 7 -42.96 -84.55 11.91
CA GLU A 7 -42.50 -83.14 11.89
C GLU A 7 -43.27 -82.23 12.88
N ASP A 8 -44.52 -82.53 13.23
CA ASP A 8 -45.36 -81.67 14.08
C ASP A 8 -45.12 -81.81 15.61
N ASP A 9 -44.24 -82.72 16.04
CA ASP A 9 -44.14 -83.15 17.44
C ASP A 9 -42.95 -82.54 18.21
N TRP A 10 -42.05 -81.83 17.53
CA TRP A 10 -40.89 -81.15 18.13
C TRP A 10 -41.28 -79.81 18.78
N ILE A 11 -42.13 -79.03 18.11
CA ILE A 11 -42.57 -77.70 18.59
C ILE A 11 -43.31 -77.82 19.93
N ASN A 12 -44.08 -78.90 20.12
CA ASN A 12 -44.84 -79.16 21.34
C ASN A 12 -44.00 -79.69 22.52
N ARG A 13 -42.73 -80.08 22.29
CA ARG A 13 -41.82 -80.65 23.31
C ARG A 13 -40.58 -79.79 23.58
N ALA A 14 -40.34 -78.78 22.74
CA ALA A 14 -39.20 -77.88 22.85
C ALA A 14 -39.39 -76.86 23.97
N THR A 15 -38.31 -76.52 24.67
CA THR A 15 -38.28 -75.44 25.67
C THR A 15 -38.34 -74.07 25.01
N ASN A 16 -38.81 -73.04 25.72
CA ASN A 16 -38.89 -71.66 25.20
C ASN A 16 -37.53 -71.14 24.69
N GLU A 17 -36.43 -71.60 25.27
CA GLU A 17 -35.07 -71.22 24.89
C GLU A 17 -34.65 -71.85 23.55
N GLU A 18 -35.00 -73.12 23.31
CA GLU A 18 -34.80 -73.80 22.03
C GLU A 18 -35.66 -73.20 20.93
N LEU A 19 -36.90 -72.80 21.25
CA LEU A 19 -37.78 -72.09 20.31
C LEU A 19 -37.23 -70.71 19.96
N LEU A 20 -36.70 -69.95 20.93
CA LEU A 20 -36.10 -68.63 20.68
C LEU A 20 -34.87 -68.75 19.76
N LYS A 21 -34.02 -69.75 20.00
CA LYS A 21 -32.85 -70.02 19.17
C LYS A 21 -33.24 -70.37 17.74
N ALA A 22 -34.23 -71.25 17.56
CA ALA A 22 -34.76 -71.60 16.24
C ALA A 22 -35.35 -70.38 15.52
N ILE A 23 -36.06 -69.50 16.22
CA ILE A 23 -36.59 -68.26 15.65
C ILE A 23 -35.45 -67.34 15.19
N THR A 24 -34.39 -67.17 15.99
CA THR A 24 -33.24 -66.33 15.60
C THR A 24 -32.47 -66.91 14.42
N GLU A 25 -32.32 -68.24 14.34
CA GLU A 25 -31.67 -68.91 13.20
C GLU A 25 -32.52 -68.73 11.92
N ILE A 26 -33.84 -68.91 12.00
CA ILE A 26 -34.76 -68.67 10.89
C ILE A 26 -34.70 -67.21 10.44
N GLN A 27 -34.68 -66.26 11.38
CA GLN A 27 -34.58 -64.83 11.06
C GLN A 27 -33.26 -64.50 10.36
N SER A 28 -32.14 -65.07 10.81
CA SER A 28 -30.83 -64.93 10.15
C SER A 28 -30.86 -65.49 8.73
N HIS A 29 -31.40 -66.70 8.55
CA HIS A 29 -31.46 -67.33 7.23
C HIS A 29 -32.40 -66.57 6.28
N THR A 30 -33.54 -66.10 6.78
CA THR A 30 -34.47 -65.27 6.00
C THR A 30 -33.80 -63.96 5.57
N TYR A 31 -32.95 -63.37 6.42
CA TYR A 31 -32.18 -62.18 6.08
C TYR A 31 -31.12 -62.46 5.00
N GLU A 32 -30.37 -63.55 5.13
CA GLU A 32 -29.37 -63.99 4.14
C GLU A 32 -30.02 -64.25 2.77
N GLU A 33 -31.13 -65.00 2.74
CA GLU A 33 -31.89 -65.25 1.51
C GLU A 33 -32.47 -63.97 0.92
N SER A 34 -32.94 -63.03 1.76
CA SER A 34 -33.44 -61.73 1.30
C SER A 34 -32.32 -60.91 0.64
N LEU A 35 -31.13 -60.90 1.24
CA LEU A 35 -29.96 -60.20 0.72
C LEU A 35 -29.48 -60.82 -0.60
N GLU A 36 -29.41 -62.15 -0.67
CA GLU A 36 -29.10 -62.89 -1.89
C GLU A 36 -30.10 -62.53 -3.01
N ASN A 37 -31.40 -62.53 -2.69
CA ASN A 37 -32.46 -62.16 -3.62
C ASN A 37 -32.38 -60.69 -4.08
N GLU A 38 -31.99 -59.78 -3.20
CA GLU A 38 -31.77 -58.37 -3.54
C GLU A 38 -30.59 -58.22 -4.51
N CYS A 39 -29.50 -58.95 -4.25
CA CYS A 39 -28.32 -59.00 -5.11
C CYS A 39 -28.67 -59.46 -6.53
N TYR A 40 -29.49 -60.51 -6.65
CA TYR A 40 -29.98 -60.98 -7.95
C TYR A 40 -30.92 -59.99 -8.62
N LYS A 41 -31.82 -59.33 -7.88
CA LYS A 41 -32.70 -58.30 -8.44
C LYS A 41 -31.91 -57.10 -8.97
N SER A 42 -30.89 -56.66 -8.23
CA SER A 42 -29.98 -55.60 -8.65
C SER A 42 -29.22 -56.00 -9.94
N PHE A 43 -28.65 -57.21 -9.97
CA PHE A 43 -27.97 -57.72 -11.16
C PHE A 43 -28.89 -57.82 -12.38
N LEU A 44 -30.11 -58.34 -12.20
CA LEU A 44 -31.12 -58.42 -13.27
C LEU A 44 -31.56 -57.05 -13.75
N SER A 45 -31.74 -56.08 -12.84
CA SER A 45 -32.10 -54.71 -13.20
C SER A 45 -31.03 -54.02 -14.05
N LYS A 46 -29.74 -54.38 -13.89
CA LYS A 46 -28.63 -53.84 -14.69
C LYS A 46 -28.56 -54.47 -16.10
N LEU A 47 -29.09 -55.68 -16.28
CA LEU A 47 -29.08 -56.39 -17.56
C LEU A 47 -30.22 -55.98 -18.51
N ASP A 48 -31.13 -55.10 -18.06
CA ASP A 48 -32.28 -54.61 -18.83
C ASP A 48 -33.11 -55.74 -19.47
N ILE A 49 -33.17 -56.89 -18.78
CA ILE A 49 -34.00 -58.01 -19.20
C ILE A 49 -35.41 -57.70 -18.73
N GLU A 50 -36.28 -57.30 -19.66
CA GLU A 50 -37.72 -57.31 -19.42
C GLU A 50 -38.13 -58.75 -19.06
N THR A 51 -38.25 -59.03 -17.76
CA THR A 51 -38.83 -60.29 -17.31
C THR A 51 -40.29 -60.26 -17.73
N GLU A 52 -40.65 -60.97 -18.79
CA GLU A 52 -42.04 -61.36 -19.03
C GLU A 52 -42.57 -61.94 -17.72
N LYS A 53 -43.54 -61.27 -17.11
CA LYS A 53 -44.23 -61.72 -15.91
C LYS A 53 -45.03 -62.98 -16.24
N VAL A 54 -44.39 -64.13 -16.36
CA VAL A 54 -45.07 -65.42 -16.41
C VAL A 54 -45.33 -65.84 -14.97
N MET A 55 -46.37 -65.25 -14.38
CA MET A 55 -47.02 -65.80 -13.19
C MET A 55 -47.69 -67.14 -13.57
N PRO A 56 -47.32 -68.29 -12.98
CA PRO A 56 -48.10 -69.50 -13.16
C PRO A 56 -49.39 -69.35 -12.37
N SER A 57 -50.51 -69.12 -13.06
CA SER A 57 -51.82 -69.25 -12.44
C SER A 57 -52.02 -70.69 -11.95
N LEU A 58 -52.18 -70.84 -10.64
CA LEU A 58 -52.65 -72.08 -10.00
C LEU A 58 -54.13 -72.29 -10.35
N SER A 59 -54.41 -72.71 -11.58
CA SER A 59 -55.71 -73.26 -11.92
C SER A 59 -55.64 -74.15 -13.15
N ARG A 60 -55.63 -75.47 -12.93
CA ARG A 60 -56.47 -76.39 -13.71
C ARG A 60 -56.48 -77.80 -13.11
N ARG A 61 -57.57 -78.02 -12.35
CA ARG A 61 -58.51 -79.14 -12.40
C ARG A 61 -57.98 -80.51 -12.87
N ALA A 62 -58.14 -81.45 -11.94
CA ALA A 62 -58.14 -82.88 -12.15
C ALA A 62 -58.91 -83.31 -13.40
N SER A 63 -58.30 -84.20 -14.19
CA SER A 63 -59.05 -85.23 -14.91
C SER A 63 -58.20 -86.51 -15.01
N LEU A 64 -58.81 -87.58 -14.52
CA LEU A 64 -58.32 -88.94 -14.48
C LEU A 64 -58.39 -89.56 -15.88
N VAL A 65 -57.27 -89.96 -16.48
CA VAL A 65 -57.22 -91.12 -17.39
C VAL A 65 -55.84 -91.80 -17.30
N ARG A 66 -55.82 -93.06 -16.87
CA ARG A 66 -54.66 -93.95 -16.94
C ARG A 66 -54.54 -94.58 -18.33
N LYS A 67 -53.34 -94.55 -18.92
CA LYS A 67 -52.54 -95.71 -19.42
C LYS A 67 -51.72 -95.36 -20.67
N ARG A 68 -50.39 -95.28 -20.51
CA ARG A 68 -49.37 -96.21 -21.06
C ARG A 68 -48.03 -95.48 -21.20
N SER A 69 -47.01 -96.22 -20.80
CA SER A 69 -45.60 -95.88 -20.64
C SER A 69 -44.91 -95.42 -21.93
N LYS A 70 -44.31 -94.23 -21.90
CA LYS A 70 -43.09 -93.90 -22.65
C LYS A 70 -42.41 -92.66 -22.05
N SER A 71 -41.13 -92.80 -21.70
CA SER A 71 -40.14 -91.77 -21.35
C SER A 71 -40.46 -90.75 -20.25
N ARG A 72 -39.98 -91.00 -19.03
CA ARG A 72 -39.87 -90.00 -17.94
C ARG A 72 -38.62 -89.14 -18.13
N SER A 73 -38.61 -88.24 -19.11
CA SER A 73 -37.43 -87.38 -19.31
C SER A 73 -37.77 -86.03 -19.99
N SER A 74 -38.80 -85.32 -19.55
CA SER A 74 -39.15 -84.04 -20.19
C SER A 74 -39.98 -83.05 -19.33
N ALA A 75 -39.93 -83.13 -18.00
CA ALA A 75 -40.69 -82.20 -17.15
C ALA A 75 -39.88 -81.53 -16.04
N ILE A 76 -38.61 -81.89 -15.86
CA ILE A 76 -37.67 -81.19 -14.97
C ILE A 76 -37.02 -79.98 -15.67
N ASP A 77 -37.14 -79.87 -16.99
CA ASP A 77 -36.46 -78.88 -17.81
C ASP A 77 -37.25 -77.56 -18.01
N ARG A 78 -38.22 -77.25 -17.13
CA ARG A 78 -38.93 -75.96 -17.15
C ARG A 78 -38.45 -74.96 -16.11
N PHE A 79 -37.54 -75.35 -15.23
CA PHE A 79 -36.91 -74.45 -14.28
C PHE A 79 -35.41 -74.69 -14.36
N VAL A 80 -34.76 -74.05 -15.34
CA VAL A 80 -33.31 -73.93 -15.35
C VAL A 80 -32.94 -73.10 -14.13
N THR A 81 -32.54 -73.76 -13.05
CA THR A 81 -32.03 -73.10 -11.86
C THR A 81 -30.57 -72.73 -12.09
N LEU A 82 -30.17 -71.57 -11.60
CA LEU A 82 -28.76 -71.17 -11.59
C LEU A 82 -27.96 -72.21 -10.81
N THR A 83 -26.86 -72.68 -11.40
CA THR A 83 -25.87 -73.51 -10.71
C THR A 83 -25.23 -72.72 -9.57
N ASN A 84 -24.77 -73.40 -8.51
CA ASN A 84 -24.09 -72.72 -7.39
C ASN A 84 -22.88 -71.91 -7.87
N GLU A 85 -22.18 -72.35 -8.91
CA GLU A 85 -21.07 -71.60 -9.52
C GLU A 85 -21.56 -70.30 -10.17
N GLN A 86 -22.65 -70.34 -10.94
CA GLN A 86 -23.26 -69.13 -11.52
C GLN A 86 -23.76 -68.16 -10.45
N LYS A 87 -24.33 -68.67 -9.36
CA LYS A 87 -24.73 -67.85 -8.20
C LYS A 87 -23.53 -67.13 -7.57
N CYS A 88 -22.43 -67.86 -7.32
CA CYS A 88 -21.20 -67.28 -6.81
C CYS A 88 -20.62 -66.21 -7.75
N LEU A 89 -20.65 -66.44 -9.07
CA LEU A 89 -20.22 -65.45 -10.06
C LEU A 89 -21.06 -64.16 -10.02
N ILE A 90 -22.39 -64.28 -9.92
CA ILE A 90 -23.27 -63.11 -9.81
C ILE A 90 -23.01 -62.34 -8.51
N LEU A 91 -22.90 -63.04 -7.39
CA LEU A 91 -22.59 -62.43 -6.09
C LEU A 91 -21.22 -61.74 -6.11
N GLN A 92 -20.22 -62.35 -6.73
CA GLN A 92 -18.89 -61.75 -6.88
C GLN A 92 -18.92 -60.49 -7.75
N ALA A 93 -19.64 -60.52 -8.88
CA ALA A 93 -19.80 -59.35 -9.73
C ALA A 93 -20.52 -58.20 -9.01
N GLN A 94 -21.59 -58.49 -8.27
CA GLN A 94 -22.28 -57.48 -7.47
C GLN A 94 -21.43 -56.95 -6.31
N TYR A 95 -20.62 -57.80 -5.68
CA TYR A 95 -19.68 -57.37 -4.66
C TYR A 95 -18.62 -56.41 -5.23
N GLU A 96 -18.06 -56.73 -6.40
CA GLU A 96 -17.11 -55.85 -7.09
C GLU A 96 -17.76 -54.52 -7.49
N ASP A 97 -18.99 -54.53 -7.99
CA ASP A 97 -19.76 -53.32 -8.29
C ASP A 97 -19.96 -52.44 -7.05
N LEU A 98 -20.46 -53.02 -5.95
CA LEU A 98 -20.70 -52.29 -4.69
C LEU A 98 -19.40 -51.76 -4.10
N LYS A 99 -18.30 -52.51 -4.23
CA LYS A 99 -16.97 -52.06 -3.81
C LYS A 99 -16.50 -50.87 -4.65
N ASN A 100 -16.66 -50.92 -5.97
CA ASN A 100 -16.31 -49.82 -6.86
C ASN A 100 -17.17 -48.58 -6.59
N GLU A 101 -18.47 -48.75 -6.38
CA GLU A 101 -19.39 -47.66 -6.00
C GLU A 101 -19.01 -47.04 -4.65
N SER A 102 -18.66 -47.86 -3.67
CA SER A 102 -18.18 -47.41 -2.36
C SER A 102 -16.88 -46.61 -2.48
N GLU A 103 -15.90 -47.08 -3.27
CA GLU A 103 -14.65 -46.35 -3.51
C GLU A 103 -14.88 -45.04 -4.28
N GLN A 104 -15.74 -45.05 -5.31
CA GLN A 104 -16.07 -43.84 -6.06
C GLN A 104 -16.74 -42.80 -5.15
N THR A 105 -17.65 -43.26 -4.29
CA THR A 105 -18.30 -42.43 -3.28
C THR A 105 -17.26 -41.85 -2.30
N ARG A 106 -16.33 -42.68 -1.82
CA ARG A 106 -15.23 -42.25 -0.94
C ARG A 106 -14.37 -41.17 -1.59
N ILE A 107 -13.94 -41.37 -2.84
CA ILE A 107 -13.14 -40.39 -3.59
C ILE A 107 -13.90 -39.07 -3.75
N SER A 108 -15.18 -39.11 -4.16
CA SER A 108 -15.99 -37.89 -4.31
C SER A 108 -16.16 -37.12 -2.99
N PHE A 109 -16.29 -37.84 -1.87
CA PHE A 109 -16.34 -37.22 -0.55
C PHE A 109 -14.99 -36.63 -0.14
N GLU A 110 -13.87 -37.28 -0.42
CA GLU A 110 -12.52 -36.75 -0.16
C GLU A 110 -12.26 -35.47 -0.96
N GLU A 111 -12.56 -35.46 -2.26
CA GLU A 111 -12.46 -34.26 -3.12
C GLU A 111 -13.31 -33.10 -2.59
N THR A 112 -14.56 -33.40 -2.22
CA THR A 112 -15.47 -32.40 -1.64
C THR A 112 -14.94 -31.87 -0.32
N LEU A 113 -14.45 -32.75 0.55
CA LEU A 113 -13.95 -32.41 1.87
C LEU A 113 -12.70 -31.53 1.76
N ASP A 114 -11.79 -31.85 0.84
CA ASP A 114 -10.59 -31.04 0.60
C ASP A 114 -10.93 -29.68 -0.01
N LEU A 115 -11.92 -29.59 -0.91
CA LEU A 115 -12.45 -28.32 -1.40
C LEU A 115 -13.02 -27.47 -0.26
N GLN A 116 -13.83 -28.07 0.62
CA GLN A 116 -14.42 -27.37 1.77
C GLN A 116 -13.35 -26.90 2.76
N LYS A 117 -12.30 -27.69 3.00
CA LYS A 117 -11.15 -27.26 3.81
C LYS A 117 -10.44 -26.05 3.18
N ALA A 118 -10.18 -26.09 1.88
CA ALA A 118 -9.52 -24.99 1.17
C ALA A 118 -10.34 -23.69 1.26
N ILE A 119 -11.67 -23.77 1.07
CA ILE A 119 -12.58 -22.64 1.24
C ILE A 119 -12.56 -22.15 2.70
N SER A 120 -12.59 -23.05 3.68
CA SER A 120 -12.53 -22.67 5.09
C SER A 120 -11.24 -21.92 5.46
N GLU A 121 -10.10 -22.36 4.94
CA GLU A 121 -8.81 -21.70 5.16
C GLU A 121 -8.75 -20.31 4.49
N GLU A 122 -9.29 -20.19 3.27
CA GLU A 122 -9.38 -18.93 2.55
C GLU A 122 -10.27 -17.92 3.29
N LEU A 123 -11.45 -18.34 3.74
CA LEU A 123 -12.37 -17.51 4.51
C LEU A 123 -11.75 -17.05 5.84
N LYS A 124 -11.00 -17.93 6.54
CA LYS A 124 -10.28 -17.56 7.76
C LYS A 124 -9.20 -16.51 7.49
N ALA A 125 -8.43 -16.66 6.41
CA ALA A 125 -7.42 -15.70 6.02
C ALA A 125 -8.04 -14.34 5.66
N HIS A 126 -9.14 -14.33 4.90
CA HIS A 126 -9.88 -13.11 4.59
C HIS A 126 -10.47 -12.44 5.83
N GLN A 127 -11.04 -13.21 6.76
CA GLN A 127 -11.55 -12.66 8.01
C GLN A 127 -10.44 -11.98 8.82
N GLU A 128 -9.26 -12.61 8.92
CA GLU A 128 -8.11 -12.03 9.62
C GLU A 128 -7.61 -10.75 8.94
N GLU A 129 -7.57 -10.71 7.61
CA GLU A 129 -7.21 -9.53 6.83
C GLU A 129 -8.20 -8.37 7.06
N VAL A 130 -9.51 -8.64 6.97
CA VAL A 130 -10.56 -7.64 7.22
C VAL A 130 -10.45 -7.08 8.63
N LEU A 131 -10.23 -7.93 9.63
CA LEU A 131 -10.06 -7.49 11.02
C LEU A 131 -8.81 -6.62 11.19
N LYS A 132 -7.68 -7.01 10.59
CA LYS A 132 -6.44 -6.20 10.60
C LYS A 132 -6.66 -4.86 9.92
N ASN A 133 -7.31 -4.84 8.77
CA ASN A 133 -7.61 -3.62 8.02
C ASN A 133 -8.53 -2.69 8.81
N TYR A 134 -9.59 -3.23 9.42
CA TYR A 134 -10.50 -2.50 10.30
C TYR A 134 -9.76 -1.86 11.48
N ASN A 135 -8.94 -2.65 12.19
CA ASN A 135 -8.16 -2.15 13.32
C ASN A 135 -7.18 -1.04 12.89
N GLN A 136 -6.57 -1.17 11.71
CA GLN A 136 -5.68 -0.16 11.16
C GLN A 136 -6.43 1.13 10.78
N PHE A 137 -7.61 1.00 10.18
CA PHE A 137 -8.50 2.12 9.89
C PHE A 137 -8.89 2.87 11.16
N CYS A 138 -9.35 2.16 12.20
CA CYS A 138 -9.69 2.76 13.49
C CYS A 138 -8.51 3.51 14.12
N LYS A 139 -7.28 2.97 14.01
CA LYS A 139 -6.07 3.63 14.55
C LYS A 139 -5.69 4.90 13.80
N LEU A 140 -5.71 4.88 12.47
CA LEU A 140 -5.23 5.99 11.63
C LEU A 140 -6.29 7.07 11.40
N VAL A 141 -7.53 6.64 11.16
CA VAL A 141 -8.66 7.51 10.79
C VAL A 141 -9.56 7.80 12.00
N GLY A 142 -9.74 6.82 12.90
CA GLY A 142 -10.66 6.93 14.03
C GLY A 142 -10.29 7.96 15.10
N LYS A 143 -9.05 8.48 15.11
CA LYS A 143 -8.67 9.64 15.94
C LYS A 143 -9.30 10.91 15.38
N ARG A 144 -10.49 11.24 15.87
CA ARG A 144 -11.21 12.45 15.52
C ARG A 144 -10.56 13.67 16.18
N THR A 145 -10.42 14.76 15.45
CA THR A 145 -9.91 16.03 15.97
C THR A 145 -11.07 16.84 16.54
N SER A 146 -10.97 17.32 17.77
CA SER A 146 -11.98 18.19 18.37
C SER A 146 -11.71 19.64 17.94
N SER A 147 -12.55 20.17 17.05
CA SER A 147 -12.73 21.61 16.88
C SER A 147 -14.20 21.94 17.16
N GLU A 148 -14.44 22.79 18.16
CA GLU A 148 -15.75 23.42 18.42
C GLU A 148 -16.96 22.46 18.44
N GLY A 149 -16.84 21.35 19.16
CA GLY A 149 -17.97 20.43 19.40
C GLY A 149 -18.37 19.54 18.23
N LEU A 150 -17.82 19.75 17.02
CA LEU A 150 -18.09 18.90 15.86
C LEU A 150 -16.95 17.89 15.67
N GLN A 151 -17.25 16.62 15.88
CA GLN A 151 -16.29 15.54 15.77
C GLN A 151 -16.09 15.15 14.29
N VAL A 152 -15.25 15.89 13.57
CA VAL A 152 -15.03 15.67 12.13
C VAL A 152 -13.75 14.87 11.88
N VAL A 153 -13.84 13.86 11.01
CA VAL A 153 -12.68 13.12 10.50
C VAL A 153 -12.13 13.89 9.29
N PRO A 154 -10.83 14.27 9.28
CA PRO A 154 -10.24 14.90 8.11
C PRO A 154 -10.31 13.98 6.88
N ALA A 155 -10.91 14.45 5.78
CA ALA A 155 -11.03 13.69 4.54
C ALA A 155 -9.67 13.22 3.99
N GLU A 156 -8.60 14.01 4.19
CA GLU A 156 -7.24 13.64 3.79
C GLU A 156 -6.77 12.32 4.44
N LYS A 157 -7.13 12.06 5.69
CA LYS A 157 -6.75 10.80 6.37
C LYS A 157 -7.44 9.59 5.76
N VAL A 158 -8.70 9.74 5.35
CA VAL A 158 -9.47 8.69 4.69
C VAL A 158 -8.89 8.41 3.31
N LEU A 159 -8.58 9.46 2.54
CA LEU A 159 -7.97 9.35 1.21
C LEU A 159 -6.60 8.67 1.28
N ARG A 160 -5.72 9.12 2.19
CA ARG A 160 -4.40 8.48 2.37
C ARG A 160 -4.50 7.01 2.75
N PHE A 161 -5.41 6.66 3.66
CA PHE A 161 -5.65 5.26 4.01
C PHE A 161 -6.13 4.44 2.81
N SER A 162 -7.04 4.98 2.00
CA SER A 162 -7.54 4.31 0.79
C SER A 162 -6.44 4.09 -0.24
N ASP A 163 -5.57 5.08 -0.46
CA ASP A 163 -4.44 4.98 -1.37
C ASP A 163 -3.43 3.93 -0.90
N ASP A 164 -3.10 3.93 0.40
CA ASP A 164 -2.18 2.97 0.98
C ASP A 164 -2.75 1.54 0.97
N TYR A 165 -4.05 1.39 1.22
CA TYR A 165 -4.74 0.10 1.10
C TYR A 165 -4.77 -0.40 -0.35
N SER A 166 -4.98 0.48 -1.33
CA SER A 166 -4.93 0.13 -2.76
C SER A 166 -3.55 -0.38 -3.17
N LYS A 167 -2.47 0.32 -2.76
CA LYS A 167 -1.08 -0.14 -3.00
C LYS A 167 -0.78 -1.48 -2.32
N PHE A 168 -1.32 -1.70 -1.14
CA PHE A 168 -1.20 -2.98 -0.43
C PHE A 168 -1.88 -4.11 -1.22
N LEU A 169 -3.11 -3.88 -1.72
CA LEU A 169 -3.83 -4.84 -2.56
C LEU A 169 -3.07 -5.15 -3.85
N ASP A 170 -2.50 -4.14 -4.53
CA ASP A 170 -1.68 -4.34 -5.73
C ASP A 170 -0.47 -5.23 -5.43
N THR A 171 0.24 -4.95 -4.33
CA THR A 171 1.40 -5.75 -3.90
C THR A 171 1.00 -7.20 -3.58
N GLN A 172 -0.15 -7.39 -2.94
CA GLN A 172 -0.67 -8.72 -2.62
C GLN A 172 -1.12 -9.46 -3.89
N SER A 173 -1.75 -8.78 -4.83
CA SER A 173 -2.14 -9.32 -6.14
C SER A 173 -0.93 -9.82 -6.92
N ASP A 174 0.15 -9.02 -7.01
CA ASP A 174 1.39 -9.44 -7.66
C ASP A 174 2.03 -10.64 -6.96
N LYS A 175 2.04 -10.68 -5.63
CA LYS A 175 2.52 -11.82 -4.84
C LYS A 175 1.71 -13.08 -5.12
N LEU A 176 0.39 -12.99 -5.14
CA LEU A 176 -0.50 -14.12 -5.44
C LEU A 176 -0.34 -14.59 -6.88
N ARG A 177 -0.17 -13.69 -7.84
CA ARG A 177 0.10 -14.02 -9.25
C ARG A 177 1.38 -14.84 -9.39
N LEU A 178 2.47 -14.42 -8.73
CA LEU A 178 3.74 -15.14 -8.73
C LEU A 178 3.61 -16.54 -8.09
N LYS A 179 2.94 -16.62 -6.93
CA LYS A 179 2.67 -17.92 -6.28
C LYS A 179 1.83 -18.84 -7.16
N ASN A 180 0.78 -18.33 -7.79
CA ASN A 180 -0.08 -19.10 -8.69
C ASN A 180 0.71 -19.63 -9.89
N SER A 181 1.55 -18.80 -10.50
CA SER A 181 2.44 -19.22 -11.60
C SER A 181 3.42 -20.31 -11.15
N SER A 182 4.01 -20.17 -9.95
CA SER A 182 4.88 -21.19 -9.37
C SER A 182 4.15 -22.52 -9.14
N ILE A 183 2.97 -22.49 -8.50
CA ILE A 183 2.17 -23.68 -8.21
C ILE A 183 1.73 -24.38 -9.50
N LYS A 184 1.30 -23.62 -10.51
CA LYS A 184 0.98 -24.18 -11.84
C LYS A 184 2.18 -24.87 -12.48
N SER A 185 3.38 -24.28 -12.36
CA SER A 185 4.59 -24.89 -12.89
C SER A 185 4.97 -26.18 -12.15
N THR A 186 4.74 -26.25 -10.83
CA THR A 186 4.99 -27.47 -10.05
C THR A 186 3.94 -28.54 -10.31
N LEU A 187 2.67 -28.17 -10.45
CA LEU A 187 1.59 -29.08 -10.82
C LEU A 187 1.90 -29.76 -12.16
N LYS A 188 2.24 -28.97 -13.18
CA LYS A 188 2.63 -29.49 -14.50
C LYS A 188 3.81 -30.46 -14.43
N LYS A 189 4.79 -30.20 -13.56
CA LYS A 189 5.94 -31.10 -13.35
C LYS A 189 5.51 -32.41 -12.69
N VAL A 190 4.64 -32.35 -11.69
CA VAL A 190 4.16 -33.56 -10.98
C VAL A 190 3.26 -34.39 -11.90
N GLU A 191 2.36 -33.76 -12.66
CA GLU A 191 1.54 -34.43 -13.67
C GLU A 191 2.40 -35.12 -14.73
N GLU A 192 3.46 -34.45 -15.20
CA GLU A 192 4.42 -35.05 -16.13
C GLU A 192 5.14 -36.26 -15.52
N GLN A 193 5.59 -36.16 -14.26
CA GLN A 193 6.21 -37.28 -13.54
C GLN A 193 5.26 -38.44 -13.31
N LEU A 194 3.99 -38.16 -13.01
CA LEU A 194 2.95 -39.18 -12.85
C LEU A 194 2.71 -39.86 -14.19
N ARG A 195 2.55 -39.10 -15.28
CA ARG A 195 2.39 -39.64 -16.64
C ARG A 195 3.56 -40.54 -17.00
N GLN A 196 4.81 -40.11 -16.75
CA GLN A 196 6.01 -40.91 -17.00
C GLN A 196 6.01 -42.24 -16.21
N LYS A 197 5.60 -42.22 -14.94
CA LYS A 197 5.48 -43.42 -14.11
C LYS A 197 4.36 -44.36 -14.57
N GLU A 198 3.21 -43.79 -14.94
CA GLU A 198 2.04 -44.55 -15.41
C GLU A 198 2.23 -45.13 -16.81
N SER A 199 2.95 -44.44 -17.69
CA SER A 199 3.28 -44.94 -19.02
C SER A 199 4.25 -46.12 -19.03
N GLY A 200 4.88 -46.46 -17.88
CA GLY A 200 5.80 -47.59 -17.79
C GLY A 200 6.93 -47.55 -18.82
N ASP A 201 7.21 -46.37 -19.39
CA ASP A 201 8.21 -46.20 -20.41
C ASP A 201 9.54 -46.16 -19.67
N VAL A 202 10.15 -47.34 -19.58
CA VAL A 202 11.52 -47.47 -19.09
C VAL A 202 12.36 -46.64 -20.06
N LEU A 203 12.63 -45.38 -19.68
CA LEU A 203 13.55 -44.47 -20.39
C LEU A 203 14.71 -45.30 -20.91
N GLY A 204 14.81 -45.42 -22.24
CA GLY A 204 15.86 -46.19 -22.86
C GLY A 204 17.20 -45.51 -22.58
N ALA A 205 18.30 -46.24 -22.72
CA ALA A 205 19.64 -45.65 -22.61
C ALA A 205 19.81 -44.41 -23.53
N VAL A 206 19.12 -44.42 -24.68
CA VAL A 206 19.09 -43.30 -25.65
C VAL A 206 18.40 -42.06 -25.08
N ASP A 207 17.28 -42.21 -24.36
CA ASP A 207 16.57 -41.07 -23.77
C ASP A 207 17.37 -40.44 -22.63
N PHE A 208 18.09 -41.27 -21.86
CA PHE A 208 19.04 -40.79 -20.84
C PHE A 208 20.21 -40.03 -21.46
N GLU A 209 20.76 -40.50 -22.58
CA GLU A 209 21.81 -39.77 -23.31
C GLU A 209 21.27 -38.47 -23.89
N GLN A 210 20.06 -38.47 -24.48
CA GLN A 210 19.43 -37.26 -24.99
C GLN A 210 19.19 -36.23 -23.89
N MET A 211 18.66 -36.66 -22.73
CA MET A 211 18.47 -35.77 -21.59
C MET A 211 19.80 -35.21 -21.07
N LYS A 212 20.88 -35.99 -21.11
CA LYS A 212 22.23 -35.54 -20.74
C LYS A 212 22.74 -34.49 -21.72
N ILE A 213 22.53 -34.69 -23.02
CA ILE A 213 22.88 -33.73 -24.07
C ILE A 213 22.10 -32.43 -23.85
N ASP A 214 20.79 -32.49 -23.66
CA ASP A 214 19.94 -31.31 -23.46
C ASP A 214 20.32 -30.56 -22.18
N ASN A 215 20.61 -31.28 -21.10
CA ASN A 215 21.08 -30.66 -19.86
C ASN A 215 22.44 -29.96 -20.07
N THR A 216 23.40 -30.59 -20.76
CA THR A 216 24.68 -29.93 -21.08
C THR A 216 24.50 -28.69 -21.95
N LYS A 217 23.55 -28.70 -22.90
CA LYS A 217 23.21 -27.54 -23.72
C LYS A 217 22.59 -26.42 -22.88
N CYS A 218 21.62 -26.73 -22.02
CA CYS A 218 21.02 -25.76 -21.11
C CYS A 218 22.05 -25.16 -20.14
N LEU A 219 22.97 -25.97 -19.61
CA LEU A 219 24.06 -25.48 -18.76
C LEU A 219 24.98 -24.51 -19.51
N ALA A 220 25.35 -24.82 -20.75
CA ALA A 220 26.15 -23.92 -21.58
C ALA A 220 25.42 -22.58 -21.84
N GLU A 221 24.12 -22.61 -22.13
CA GLU A 221 23.31 -21.39 -22.29
C GLU A 221 23.23 -20.59 -20.99
N ILE A 222 23.06 -21.25 -19.84
CA ILE A 222 23.07 -20.61 -18.52
C ILE A 222 24.41 -19.93 -18.25
N ASP A 223 25.52 -20.60 -18.55
CA ASP A 223 26.86 -20.04 -18.35
C ASP A 223 27.13 -18.84 -19.27
N GLU A 224 26.68 -18.89 -20.53
CA GLU A 224 26.76 -17.75 -21.45
C GLU A 224 25.95 -16.55 -20.92
N LYS A 225 24.71 -16.79 -20.47
CA LYS A 225 23.87 -15.74 -19.87
C LYS A 225 24.49 -15.19 -18.60
N ASN A 226 25.06 -16.03 -17.75
CA ASN A 226 25.77 -15.60 -16.54
C ASN A 226 26.98 -14.74 -16.88
N HIS A 227 27.76 -15.10 -17.89
CA HIS A 227 28.89 -14.31 -18.36
C HIS A 227 28.45 -12.94 -18.89
N ASN A 228 27.34 -12.89 -19.64
CA ASN A 228 26.74 -11.62 -20.09
C ASN A 228 26.26 -10.76 -18.92
N ILE A 229 25.61 -11.35 -17.92
CA ILE A 229 25.21 -10.64 -16.69
C ILE A 229 26.43 -10.08 -15.95
N GLN A 230 27.52 -10.84 -15.84
CA GLN A 230 28.76 -10.36 -15.23
C GLN A 230 29.35 -9.16 -15.98
N LYS A 231 29.40 -9.22 -17.32
CA LYS A 231 29.84 -8.08 -18.15
C LYS A 231 28.96 -6.85 -17.89
N MET A 232 27.63 -7.02 -17.90
CA MET A 232 26.70 -5.92 -17.63
C MET A 232 26.87 -5.35 -16.22
N LYS A 233 27.09 -6.19 -15.20
CA LYS A 233 27.35 -5.75 -13.82
C LYS A 233 28.61 -4.89 -13.73
N ILE A 234 29.69 -5.31 -14.39
CA ILE A 234 30.94 -4.53 -14.43
C ILE A 234 30.71 -3.18 -15.11
N THR A 235 29.99 -3.17 -16.24
CA THR A 235 29.64 -1.92 -16.94
C THR A 235 28.78 -1.01 -16.07
N ALA A 236 27.76 -1.55 -15.41
CA ALA A 236 26.90 -0.80 -14.48
C ALA A 236 27.68 -0.23 -13.29
N ALA A 237 28.62 -1.00 -12.73
CA ALA A 237 29.49 -0.52 -11.65
C ALA A 237 30.40 0.64 -12.13
N ARG A 238 30.97 0.52 -13.33
CA ARG A 238 31.80 1.59 -13.94
C ARG A 238 30.98 2.85 -14.21
N THR A 239 29.78 2.72 -14.77
CA THR A 239 28.92 3.89 -15.03
C THR A 239 28.48 4.56 -13.74
N LEU A 240 28.18 3.79 -12.68
CA LEU A 240 27.91 4.34 -11.35
C LEU A 240 29.11 5.08 -10.76
N GLN A 241 30.32 4.55 -10.91
CA GLN A 241 31.53 5.21 -10.44
C GLN A 241 31.75 6.55 -11.17
N ILE A 242 31.56 6.57 -12.49
CA ILE A 242 31.65 7.79 -13.31
C ILE A 242 30.57 8.81 -12.89
N LEU A 243 29.33 8.36 -12.71
CA LEU A 243 28.21 9.20 -12.28
C LEU A 243 28.49 9.82 -10.91
N ASN A 244 28.98 9.04 -9.95
CA ASN A 244 29.34 9.55 -8.63
C ASN A 244 30.49 10.57 -8.70
N GLY A 245 31.46 10.36 -9.62
CA GLY A 245 32.50 11.33 -9.93
C GLY A 245 31.92 12.66 -10.44
N TYR A 246 30.99 12.62 -11.39
CA TYR A 246 30.32 13.83 -11.88
C TYR A 246 29.46 14.50 -10.81
N LYS A 247 28.76 13.73 -9.98
CA LYS A 247 27.99 14.27 -8.86
C LYS A 247 28.87 15.03 -7.87
N LYS A 248 30.07 14.51 -7.58
CA LYS A 248 31.05 15.20 -6.73
C LYS A 248 31.52 16.50 -7.35
N LYS A 249 31.94 16.48 -8.62
CA LYS A 249 32.37 17.68 -9.36
C LYS A 249 31.27 18.75 -9.44
N LEU A 250 30.02 18.33 -9.67
CA LEU A 250 28.88 19.24 -9.68
C LEU A 250 28.66 19.89 -8.32
N ASN A 251 28.77 19.12 -7.25
CA ASN A 251 28.63 19.65 -5.89
C ASN A 251 29.75 20.64 -5.53
N GLU A 252 31.00 20.36 -5.95
CA GLU A 252 32.13 21.27 -5.80
C GLU A 252 31.87 22.59 -6.55
N ALA A 253 31.44 22.51 -7.82
CA ALA A 253 31.11 23.69 -8.62
C ALA A 253 29.95 24.51 -8.04
N LEU A 254 28.93 23.86 -7.47
CA LEU A 254 27.83 24.55 -6.78
C LEU A 254 28.29 25.26 -5.49
N GLN A 255 29.23 24.66 -4.75
CA GLN A 255 29.81 25.30 -3.57
C GLN A 255 30.65 26.51 -3.94
N GLU A 256 31.44 26.40 -5.00
CA GLU A 256 32.23 27.51 -5.55
C GLU A 256 31.33 28.63 -6.10
N GLU A 257 30.26 28.29 -6.83
CA GLU A 257 29.26 29.25 -7.30
C GLU A 257 28.62 30.02 -6.14
N LYS A 258 28.24 29.32 -5.07
CA LYS A 258 27.71 29.95 -3.85
C LYS A 258 28.73 30.87 -3.19
N TYR A 259 30.00 30.47 -3.12
CA TYR A 259 31.08 31.28 -2.57
C TYR A 259 31.30 32.56 -3.38
N ILE A 260 31.43 32.43 -4.70
CA ILE A 260 31.61 33.57 -5.61
C ILE A 260 30.42 34.52 -5.52
N ARG A 261 29.20 34.00 -5.44
CA ARG A 261 27.98 34.84 -5.31
C ARG A 261 27.99 35.67 -4.03
N GLU A 262 28.43 35.10 -2.91
CA GLU A 262 28.57 35.85 -1.66
C GLU A 262 29.72 36.87 -1.74
N GLU A 263 30.84 36.51 -2.36
CA GLU A 263 31.95 37.44 -2.58
C GLU A 263 31.53 38.62 -3.48
N GLN A 264 30.80 38.36 -4.57
CA GLN A 264 30.23 39.39 -5.44
C GLN A 264 29.31 40.34 -4.68
N LYS A 265 28.44 39.80 -3.81
CA LYS A 265 27.56 40.60 -2.96
C LYS A 265 28.37 41.50 -2.02
N GLN A 266 29.37 40.96 -1.34
CA GLN A 266 30.24 41.75 -0.45
C GLN A 266 30.99 42.85 -1.20
N ARG A 267 31.54 42.54 -2.39
CA ARG A 267 32.22 43.52 -3.24
C ARG A 267 31.25 44.62 -3.70
N GLN A 268 30.02 44.28 -4.07
CA GLN A 268 29.00 45.25 -4.46
C GLN A 268 28.62 46.17 -3.30
N GLU A 269 28.46 45.64 -2.08
CA GLU A 269 28.18 46.45 -0.89
C GLU A 269 29.33 47.42 -0.59
N MET A 270 30.58 46.96 -0.70
CA MET A 270 31.76 47.82 -0.54
C MET A 270 31.85 48.88 -1.62
N GLN A 271 31.57 48.54 -2.87
CA GLN A 271 31.52 49.50 -3.97
C GLN A 271 30.49 50.60 -3.69
N ASN A 272 29.27 50.23 -3.28
CA ASN A 272 28.22 51.20 -2.96
C ASN A 272 28.63 52.14 -1.83
N ARG A 273 29.35 51.65 -0.81
CA ARG A 273 29.89 52.49 0.28
C ARG A 273 30.92 53.49 -0.24
N VAL A 274 31.90 53.03 -1.00
CA VAL A 274 32.94 53.90 -1.58
C VAL A 274 32.34 54.94 -2.53
N GLU A 275 31.33 54.57 -3.33
CA GLU A 275 30.61 55.51 -4.17
C GLU A 275 29.92 56.60 -3.35
N SER A 276 29.26 56.23 -2.24
CA SER A 276 28.62 57.20 -1.33
C SER A 276 29.64 58.15 -0.68
N GLU A 277 30.77 57.64 -0.18
CA GLU A 277 31.86 58.44 0.38
C GLU A 277 32.48 59.37 -0.68
N THR A 278 32.64 58.88 -1.90
CA THR A 278 33.17 59.68 -3.02
C THR A 278 32.23 60.84 -3.38
N ILE A 279 30.91 60.61 -3.33
CA ILE A 279 29.92 61.68 -3.55
C ILE A 279 30.05 62.75 -2.46
N LEU A 280 30.13 62.34 -1.19
CA LEU A 280 30.29 63.26 -0.07
C LEU A 280 31.61 64.06 -0.17
N ALA A 281 32.74 63.38 -0.41
CA ALA A 281 34.03 64.03 -0.56
C ALA A 281 34.05 65.02 -1.75
N LYS A 282 33.35 64.72 -2.85
CA LYS A 282 33.19 65.65 -3.97
C LYS A 282 32.35 66.87 -3.61
N GLN A 283 31.33 66.72 -2.77
CA GLN A 283 30.52 67.84 -2.28
C GLN A 283 31.34 68.74 -1.36
N GLU A 284 32.07 68.15 -0.41
CA GLU A 284 32.96 68.87 0.50
C GLU A 284 34.05 69.61 -0.27
N LEU A 285 34.71 68.96 -1.23
CA LEU A 285 35.70 69.60 -2.10
C LEU A 285 35.13 70.80 -2.88
N ARG A 286 33.87 70.74 -3.32
CA ARG A 286 33.22 71.88 -3.98
C ARG A 286 33.03 73.04 -3.01
N LEU A 287 32.57 72.78 -1.79
CA LEU A 287 32.40 73.81 -0.77
C LEU A 287 33.75 74.47 -0.44
N GLU A 288 34.78 73.66 -0.17
CA GLU A 288 36.13 74.16 0.10
C GLU A 288 36.69 75.00 -1.05
N ARG A 289 36.48 74.59 -2.31
CA ARG A 289 36.86 75.41 -3.47
C ARG A 289 36.14 76.76 -3.49
N THR A 290 34.83 76.79 -3.24
CA THR A 290 34.09 78.06 -3.20
C THR A 290 34.52 78.96 -2.04
N LEU A 291 34.95 78.39 -0.91
CA LEU A 291 35.52 79.16 0.19
C LEU A 291 36.91 79.70 -0.17
N ASN A 292 37.75 78.87 -0.78
CA ASN A 292 39.07 79.27 -1.22
C ASN A 292 39.01 80.39 -2.26
N GLU A 293 38.09 80.31 -3.23
CA GLU A 293 37.83 81.40 -4.20
C GLU A 293 37.46 82.71 -3.48
N LYS A 294 36.59 82.67 -2.46
CA LYS A 294 36.26 83.86 -1.65
C LYS A 294 37.48 84.41 -0.89
N PHE A 295 38.35 83.55 -0.37
CA PHE A 295 39.56 83.99 0.30
C PHE A 295 40.55 84.63 -0.67
N GLU A 296 40.72 84.08 -1.87
CA GLU A 296 41.52 84.70 -2.94
C GLU A 296 40.94 86.06 -3.37
N ASP A 297 39.62 86.18 -3.50
CA ASP A 297 38.94 87.46 -3.74
C ASP A 297 39.19 88.47 -2.60
N GLN A 298 39.15 88.00 -1.35
CA GLN A 298 39.47 88.84 -0.19
C GLN A 298 40.94 89.28 -0.19
N ILE A 299 41.88 88.39 -0.50
CA ILE A 299 43.31 88.70 -0.57
C ILE A 299 43.59 89.68 -1.70
N SER A 300 42.99 89.49 -2.87
CA SER A 300 43.19 90.37 -4.03
C SER A 300 42.55 91.75 -3.85
N SER A 301 41.40 91.83 -3.18
CA SER A 301 40.75 93.11 -2.82
C SER A 301 41.38 93.79 -1.60
N TYR A 302 42.13 93.05 -0.78
CA TYR A 302 42.83 93.58 0.38
C TYR A 302 44.03 94.43 -0.05
N ARG A 303 43.88 95.75 0.05
CA ARG A 303 44.95 96.71 -0.18
C ARG A 303 45.28 97.45 1.11
N VAL A 304 46.50 97.28 1.60
CA VAL A 304 47.00 98.04 2.76
C VAL A 304 47.09 99.52 2.37
N PRO A 305 46.42 100.44 3.10
CA PRO A 305 46.54 101.87 2.84
C PRO A 305 47.99 102.32 2.92
N SER A 306 48.38 103.27 2.06
CA SER A 306 49.69 103.92 2.18
C SER A 306 49.82 104.56 3.57
N VAL A 307 51.04 104.65 4.11
CA VAL A 307 51.30 105.27 5.43
C VAL A 307 50.64 106.66 5.54
N ILE A 308 50.63 107.43 4.45
CA ILE A 308 50.00 108.75 4.39
C ILE A 308 48.47 108.65 4.50
N ASP A 309 47.85 107.70 3.80
CA ASP A 309 46.40 107.49 3.84
C ASP A 309 45.95 106.94 5.19
N PHE A 310 46.74 106.08 5.81
CA PHE A 310 46.52 105.61 7.18
C PHE A 310 46.56 106.76 8.19
N VAL A 311 47.56 107.64 8.10
CA VAL A 311 47.66 108.82 8.97
C VAL A 311 46.45 109.75 8.78
N LYS A 312 45.98 109.95 7.54
CA LYS A 312 44.76 110.72 7.25
C LYS A 312 43.53 110.06 7.88
N LEU A 313 43.33 108.75 7.68
CA LEU A 313 42.22 107.99 8.28
C LEU A 313 42.22 108.08 9.82
N VAL A 314 43.38 107.94 10.47
CA VAL A 314 43.50 108.10 11.93
C VAL A 314 43.20 109.53 12.38
N SER A 315 43.57 110.54 11.57
CA SER A 315 43.22 111.93 11.87
C SER A 315 41.71 112.19 11.75
N GLU A 316 41.07 111.63 10.72
CA GLU A 316 39.62 111.70 10.52
C GLU A 316 38.86 110.97 11.61
N GLU A 317 39.33 109.77 12.01
CA GLU A 317 38.78 109.02 13.14
C GLU A 317 38.80 109.89 14.40
N ARG A 318 39.95 110.48 14.76
CA ARG A 318 40.07 111.34 15.94
C ARG A 318 39.13 112.55 15.88
N ASP A 319 38.98 113.17 14.72
CA ASP A 319 38.07 114.29 14.53
C ASP A 319 36.60 113.87 14.65
N LEU A 320 36.23 112.72 14.11
CA LEU A 320 34.91 112.12 14.27
C LEU A 320 34.64 111.74 15.72
N THR A 321 35.59 111.14 16.44
CA THR A 321 35.46 110.84 17.87
C THR A 321 35.30 112.14 18.68
N ARG A 322 36.06 113.20 18.35
CA ARG A 322 35.87 114.52 18.98
C ARG A 322 34.47 115.05 18.73
N LYS A 323 33.98 115.00 17.49
CA LYS A 323 32.61 115.41 17.13
C LYS A 323 31.58 114.58 17.87
N GLN A 324 31.73 113.25 17.90
CA GLN A 324 30.86 112.34 18.62
C GLN A 324 30.79 112.72 20.10
N ASN A 325 31.93 112.91 20.76
CA ASN A 325 31.98 113.32 22.17
C ASN A 325 31.30 114.67 22.42
N ILE A 326 31.47 115.64 21.51
CA ILE A 326 30.77 116.93 21.58
C ILE A 326 29.25 116.71 21.45
N TYR A 327 28.80 115.90 20.49
CA TYR A 327 27.38 115.59 20.32
C TYR A 327 26.82 114.81 21.50
N THR A 328 27.55 113.83 22.04
CA THR A 328 27.16 113.10 23.27
C THR A 328 27.04 114.05 24.44
N ARG A 329 27.96 115.01 24.60
CA ARG A 329 27.88 116.03 25.66
C ARG A 329 26.70 116.99 25.45
N LYS A 330 26.46 117.44 24.21
CA LYS A 330 25.28 118.26 23.87
C LYS A 330 23.97 117.50 24.12
N LEU A 331 23.92 116.22 23.78
CA LEU A 331 22.78 115.34 24.04
C LEU A 331 22.55 115.21 25.55
N LYS A 332 23.61 114.98 26.34
CA LYS A 332 23.54 114.93 27.81
C LYS A 332 23.00 116.23 28.41
N ILE A 333 23.44 117.39 27.90
CA ILE A 333 22.93 118.70 28.34
C ILE A 333 21.45 118.83 28.00
N ALA A 334 21.06 118.50 26.77
CA ALA A 334 19.67 118.53 26.33
C ALA A 334 18.77 117.56 27.13
N GLU A 335 19.28 116.37 27.48
CA GLU A 335 18.59 115.39 28.35
C GLU A 335 18.37 115.96 29.76
N VAL A 336 19.38 116.60 30.35
CA VAL A 336 19.27 117.25 31.67
C VAL A 336 18.31 118.43 31.62
N GLU A 337 18.37 119.26 30.57
CA GLU A 337 17.47 120.39 30.38
C GLU A 337 16.02 119.92 30.20
N LEU A 338 15.79 118.87 29.41
CA LEU A 338 14.49 118.22 29.25
C LEU A 338 13.99 117.61 30.57
N TYR A 339 14.87 117.00 31.36
CA TYR A 339 14.52 116.50 32.69
C TYR A 339 14.10 117.64 33.64
N CYS A 340 14.85 118.74 33.67
CA CYS A 340 14.52 119.94 34.45
C CYS A 340 13.19 120.56 34.00
N GLN A 341 12.95 120.69 32.69
CA GLN A 341 11.68 121.19 32.16
C GLN A 341 10.51 120.26 32.49
N LYS A 342 10.68 118.93 32.37
CA LYS A 342 9.67 117.95 32.82
C LYS A 342 9.36 118.09 34.30
N LYS A 343 10.37 118.29 35.15
CA LYS A 343 10.19 118.48 36.60
C LYS A 343 9.47 119.79 36.92
N LEU A 344 9.79 120.88 36.22
CA LEU A 344 9.08 122.16 36.32
C LEU A 344 7.63 122.05 35.84
N TRP A 345 7.39 121.36 34.72
CA TRP A 345 6.06 121.11 34.18
C TRP A 345 5.21 120.27 35.15
N LEU A 346 5.76 119.20 35.73
CA LEU A 346 5.09 118.39 36.76
C LEU A 346 4.79 119.19 38.04
N LYS A 347 5.65 120.14 38.43
CA LYS A 347 5.34 121.08 39.53
C LYS A 347 4.19 122.01 39.16
N LYS A 348 4.14 122.52 37.92
CA LYS A 348 3.05 123.35 37.42
C LYS A 348 1.73 122.58 37.35
N GLN A 349 1.79 121.29 37.01
CA GLN A 349 0.64 120.37 36.99
C GLN A 349 0.13 120.02 38.40
N ARG A 350 1.03 119.85 39.40
CA ARG A 350 0.64 119.68 40.80
C ARG A 350 0.11 120.97 41.45
N GLY A 351 0.61 122.14 41.03
CA GLY A 351 0.02 123.43 41.38
C GLY A 351 -1.41 123.56 40.85
N SER A 352 -1.66 123.07 39.63
CA SER A 352 -3.00 123.00 39.03
C SER A 352 -3.92 121.92 39.62
N LEU A 353 -3.40 120.97 40.42
CA LEU A 353 -4.20 119.94 41.13
C LEU A 353 -4.47 120.29 42.61
N ASN A 354 -3.74 121.26 43.18
CA ASN A 354 -3.98 121.76 44.54
C ASN A 354 -4.96 122.95 44.59
N ASP A 355 -5.38 123.48 43.42
CA ASP A 355 -6.46 124.46 43.28
C ASP A 355 -7.82 123.78 42.94
N THR A 356 -7.96 122.48 43.23
CA THR A 356 -9.21 121.70 43.04
C THR A 356 -9.56 120.81 44.25
N ILE A 357 -9.32 121.33 45.47
CA ILE A 357 -9.96 120.87 46.72
C ILE A 357 -10.43 122.09 47.51
#